data_AF-A0A960ETT7-F1
#
_entry.id   AF-A0A960ETT7-F1
#
_cell.length_a   1.000
_cell.length_b   1.000
_cell.length_c   1.000
_cell.angle_alpha   90.00
_cell.angle_beta   90.00
_cell.angle_gamma   90.00
#
_symmetry.space_group_name_H-M   'P 1'
#
loop_
_entity.id
_entity.type
_entity.pdbx_description
1 polymer ?
#
loop_
_entity_poly.entity_id
_entity_poly.type
_entity_poly.pdbx_seq_one_letter_code
_entity_poly.pdbx_strand_id
1 'polypeptide(L)'
;MPPFDEREPGRPDWSDGFDDEPPIADTPMWLSHHWPSDYDRCAVVGGLHICRRCLVLYPVALVTGIAVSLGSWWPQGLDAWVLWLFPLAGVVEFVLDNLRLVRYSPVRQMALSAPGAFAAGIGYVRYLDKTLDPLVWSVVGVYTTVCVLGVVAGHLRSRRA
;
A
#
# COMPACT_ATOMS: atom_id res chain seq x y z
N MET A 1 51.31 0.34 19.66
CA MET A 1 50.01 -0.37 19.83
C MET A 1 48.94 0.68 19.58
N PRO A 2 48.26 0.68 18.42
CA PRO A 2 47.20 1.66 18.16
C PRO A 2 45.96 1.32 19.00
N PRO A 3 45.09 2.30 19.31
CA PRO A 3 43.89 2.06 20.12
C PRO A 3 42.86 1.25 19.33
N PHE A 4 42.08 0.44 20.04
CA PHE A 4 40.97 -0.33 19.48
C PHE A 4 39.94 0.61 18.86
N ASP A 5 39.61 0.36 17.59
CA ASP A 5 38.50 1.00 16.88
C ASP A 5 37.19 0.34 17.37
N GLU A 6 36.38 1.09 18.11
CA GLU A 6 35.08 0.65 18.65
C GLU A 6 33.94 0.68 17.61
N ARG A 7 34.25 0.86 16.32
CA ARG A 7 33.24 0.81 15.26
C ARG A 7 32.71 -0.61 15.08
N GLU A 8 31.51 -0.86 15.60
CA GLU A 8 30.69 -2.00 15.22
C GLU A 8 30.51 -2.01 13.69
N PRO A 9 30.92 -3.08 12.98
CA PRO A 9 30.71 -3.17 11.54
C PRO A 9 29.21 -3.26 11.27
N GLY A 10 28.62 -2.16 10.77
CA GLY A 10 27.22 -2.11 10.32
C GLY A 10 26.36 -1.01 10.93
N ARG A 11 26.88 -0.15 11.81
CA ARG A 11 26.15 1.03 12.27
C ARG A 11 26.37 2.19 11.29
N PRO A 12 25.32 2.79 10.69
CA PRO A 12 25.49 3.96 9.85
C PRO A 12 26.05 5.12 10.68
N ASP A 13 27.11 5.74 10.17
CA ASP A 13 27.68 6.97 10.70
C ASP A 13 26.82 8.15 10.21
N TRP A 14 26.14 8.82 11.13
CA TRP A 14 25.29 9.99 10.85
C TRP A 14 26.04 11.31 11.06
N SER A 15 27.38 11.28 11.20
CA SER A 15 28.18 12.47 11.50
C SER A 15 28.77 13.18 10.29
N ASP A 16 28.56 12.67 9.07
CA ASP A 16 28.96 13.35 7.84
C ASP A 16 27.76 13.99 7.11
N GLY A 17 27.83 15.31 6.97
CA GLY A 17 27.40 15.99 5.75
C GLY A 17 25.93 16.36 5.63
N PHE A 18 25.67 17.66 5.67
CA PHE A 18 24.58 18.29 4.93
C PHE A 18 24.80 18.15 3.42
N ASP A 19 24.71 16.93 2.89
CA ASP A 19 24.46 16.75 1.47
C ASP A 19 22.93 16.90 1.29
N ASP A 20 22.50 18.11 0.98
CA ASP A 20 21.12 18.48 0.60
C ASP A 20 20.63 17.78 -0.70
N GLU A 21 21.29 16.70 -1.12
CA GLU A 21 20.86 15.92 -2.26
C GLU A 21 19.79 14.92 -1.79
N PRO A 22 18.54 15.03 -2.27
CA PRO A 22 17.49 14.13 -1.85
C PRO A 22 17.92 12.69 -2.16
N PRO A 23 17.69 11.74 -1.24
CA PRO A 23 18.08 10.35 -1.44
C PRO A 23 17.59 9.86 -2.80
N ILE A 24 18.51 9.27 -3.58
CA ILE A 24 18.22 8.80 -4.93
C ILE A 24 17.30 7.58 -4.83
N ALA A 25 16.19 7.59 -5.57
CA ALA A 25 15.29 6.46 -5.63
C ALA A 25 16.00 5.24 -6.25
N ASP A 26 16.17 4.19 -5.45
CA ASP A 26 16.73 2.89 -5.83
C ASP A 26 15.68 1.93 -6.40
N THR A 27 14.40 2.32 -6.41
CA THR A 27 13.28 1.53 -6.92
C THR A 27 12.35 2.41 -7.77
N PRO A 28 11.73 1.86 -8.84
CA PRO A 28 10.71 2.58 -9.59
C PRO A 28 9.50 2.98 -8.72
N MET A 29 8.94 4.16 -8.99
CA MET A 29 7.76 4.67 -8.25
C MET A 29 6.53 3.74 -8.30
N TRP A 30 6.40 2.91 -9.33
CA TRP A 30 5.31 1.94 -9.43
C TRP A 30 5.46 0.74 -8.45
N LEU A 31 6.63 0.54 -7.84
CA LEU A 31 6.87 -0.47 -6.81
C LEU A 31 6.82 0.13 -5.40
N SER A 32 7.54 1.22 -5.14
CA SER A 32 7.55 1.82 -3.80
C SER A 32 6.28 2.57 -3.48
N HIS A 33 5.69 3.28 -4.46
CA HIS A 33 4.67 4.31 -4.21
C HIS A 33 5.08 5.32 -3.11
N HIS A 34 6.36 5.41 -2.80
CA HIS A 34 6.93 6.16 -1.70
C HIS A 34 8.25 6.78 -2.16
N TRP A 35 8.46 8.02 -1.74
CA TRP A 35 9.77 8.65 -1.86
C TRP A 35 10.75 7.99 -0.88
N PRO A 36 12.07 8.10 -1.09
CA PRO A 36 13.03 7.42 -0.23
C PRO A 36 12.97 7.82 1.25
N SER A 37 12.48 9.04 1.55
CA SER A 37 12.19 9.48 2.92
C SER A 37 11.12 8.66 3.65
N ASP A 38 10.29 7.91 2.92
CA ASP A 38 9.16 7.11 3.44
C ASP A 38 9.38 5.60 3.26
N TYR A 39 10.62 5.15 3.04
CA TYR A 39 10.94 3.73 2.84
C TYR A 39 10.74 2.85 4.08
N ASP A 40 10.52 3.43 5.26
CA ASP A 40 10.02 2.72 6.44
C ASP A 40 8.67 2.03 6.17
N ARG A 41 7.95 2.44 5.12
CA ARG A 41 6.69 1.87 4.60
C ARG A 41 6.90 0.77 3.56
N CYS A 42 8.13 0.56 3.09
CA CYS A 42 8.51 -0.46 2.11
C CYS A 42 9.23 -1.66 2.75
N ALA A 43 9.02 -2.85 2.18
CA ALA A 43 9.86 -4.02 2.40
C ALA A 43 10.89 -4.13 1.27
N VAL A 44 12.07 -4.68 1.56
CA VAL A 44 13.11 -4.91 0.55
C VAL A 44 12.97 -6.32 -0.01
N VAL A 45 12.78 -6.44 -1.32
CA VAL A 45 12.68 -7.73 -2.04
C VAL A 45 13.62 -7.68 -3.22
N GLY A 46 14.63 -8.57 -3.24
CA GLY A 46 15.63 -8.58 -4.33
C GLY A 46 16.42 -7.28 -4.48
N GLY A 47 16.64 -6.54 -3.37
CA GLY A 47 17.31 -5.24 -3.39
C GLY A 47 16.41 -4.05 -3.75
N LEU A 48 15.13 -4.27 -4.03
CA LEU A 48 14.18 -3.21 -4.38
C LEU A 48 13.22 -2.91 -3.23
N HIS A 49 12.96 -1.63 -2.97
CA HIS A 49 11.91 -1.20 -2.06
C HIS A 49 10.52 -1.38 -2.70
N ILE A 50 9.68 -2.20 -2.08
CA ILE A 50 8.30 -2.47 -2.51
C ILE A 50 7.36 -2.06 -1.37
N CYS A 51 6.31 -1.30 -1.68
CA CYS A 51 5.29 -0.94 -0.69
C CYS A 51 4.73 -2.20 -0.02
N ARG A 52 4.66 -2.22 1.32
CA ARG A 52 4.11 -3.38 2.05
C ARG A 52 2.65 -3.68 1.70
N ARG A 53 1.87 -2.65 1.34
CA ARG A 53 0.49 -2.83 0.84
C ARG A 53 0.49 -3.51 -0.52
N CYS A 54 1.34 -3.09 -1.44
CA CYS A 54 1.47 -3.68 -2.78
C CYS A 54 1.96 -5.12 -2.72
N LEU A 55 2.88 -5.42 -1.79
CA LEU A 55 3.40 -6.76 -1.54
C LEU A 55 2.29 -7.75 -1.15
N VAL A 56 1.23 -7.28 -0.48
CA VAL A 56 0.02 -8.09 -0.20
C VAL A 56 -0.95 -8.03 -1.38
N LEU A 57 -1.20 -6.82 -1.90
CA LEU A 57 -2.21 -6.54 -2.91
C LEU A 57 -2.03 -7.38 -4.17
N TYR A 58 -0.85 -7.31 -4.79
CA TYR A 58 -0.63 -7.94 -6.09
C TYR A 58 -0.74 -9.47 -6.05
N PRO A 59 -0.02 -10.22 -5.18
CA PRO A 59 -0.11 -11.66 -5.19
C PRO A 59 -1.51 -12.15 -4.77
N VAL A 60 -2.13 -11.53 -3.76
CA VAL A 60 -3.46 -11.97 -3.30
C VAL A 60 -4.52 -11.68 -4.36
N ALA A 61 -4.51 -10.52 -5.00
CA ALA A 61 -5.45 -10.20 -6.06
C ALA A 61 -5.28 -11.13 -7.26
N LEU A 62 -4.03 -11.42 -7.66
CA LEU A 62 -3.74 -12.34 -8.77
C LEU A 62 -4.23 -13.76 -8.47
N VAL A 63 -3.86 -14.32 -7.32
CA VAL A 63 -4.30 -15.68 -6.91
C VAL A 63 -5.82 -15.75 -6.81
N THR A 64 -6.45 -14.74 -6.22
CA THR A 64 -7.92 -14.67 -6.12
C THR A 64 -8.56 -14.64 -7.51
N GLY A 65 -8.06 -13.78 -8.40
CA GLY A 65 -8.59 -13.66 -9.76
C GLY A 65 -8.47 -14.97 -10.55
N ILE A 66 -7.32 -15.65 -10.47
CA ILE A 66 -7.10 -16.96 -11.09
C ILE A 66 -8.06 -17.99 -10.50
N ALA A 67 -8.15 -18.10 -9.18
CA ALA A 67 -8.98 -19.10 -8.50
C ALA A 67 -10.47 -18.93 -8.82
N VAL A 68 -10.97 -17.69 -8.83
CA VAL A 68 -12.36 -17.35 -9.20
C VAL A 68 -12.61 -17.61 -10.69
N SER A 69 -11.65 -17.31 -11.57
CA SER A 69 -11.81 -17.54 -13.02
C SER A 69 -11.85 -19.03 -13.39
N LEU A 70 -11.15 -19.87 -12.63
CA LEU A 70 -11.02 -21.30 -12.95
C LEU A 70 -12.21 -22.16 -12.51
N GLY A 71 -13.19 -21.64 -11.77
CA GLY A 71 -14.29 -22.50 -11.30
C GLY A 71 -15.60 -21.78 -11.01
N SER A 72 -16.69 -22.55 -11.07
CA SER A 72 -18.06 -22.09 -10.79
C SER A 72 -18.41 -22.02 -9.29
N TRP A 73 -17.40 -22.09 -8.42
CA TRP A 73 -17.57 -22.15 -6.96
C TRP A 73 -17.83 -20.78 -6.34
N TRP A 74 -17.46 -19.69 -7.03
CA TRP A 74 -17.64 -18.34 -6.51
C TRP A 74 -19.08 -17.84 -6.74
N PRO A 75 -19.83 -17.53 -5.67
CA PRO A 75 -21.20 -17.05 -5.81
C PRO A 75 -21.21 -15.56 -6.19
N GLN A 76 -21.50 -15.25 -7.45
CA GLN A 76 -21.55 -13.88 -7.99
C GLN A 76 -22.49 -12.93 -7.22
N GLY A 77 -23.48 -13.47 -6.50
CA GLY A 77 -24.35 -12.68 -5.62
C GLY A 77 -23.63 -12.00 -4.45
N LEU A 78 -22.39 -12.42 -4.12
CA LEU A 78 -21.58 -11.81 -3.07
C LEU A 78 -20.69 -10.66 -3.57
N ASP A 79 -20.57 -10.46 -4.88
CA ASP A 79 -19.61 -9.52 -5.47
C ASP A 79 -19.80 -8.10 -4.91
N ALA A 80 -21.05 -7.62 -4.84
CA ALA A 80 -21.34 -6.29 -4.31
C ALA A 80 -20.88 -6.14 -2.85
N TRP A 81 -21.17 -7.13 -2.01
CA TRP A 81 -20.77 -7.11 -0.60
C TRP A 81 -19.27 -7.15 -0.44
N VAL A 82 -18.58 -8.03 -1.17
CA VAL A 82 -17.13 -8.17 -1.07
C VAL A 82 -16.42 -6.93 -1.59
N LEU A 83 -16.80 -6.42 -2.77
CA LEU A 83 -16.18 -5.25 -3.37
C LEU A 83 -16.35 -3.98 -2.52
N TRP A 84 -17.51 -3.81 -1.87
CA TRP A 84 -17.70 -2.70 -0.96
C TRP A 84 -17.03 -2.93 0.40
N LEU A 85 -17.28 -4.04 1.08
CA LEU A 85 -16.90 -4.17 2.50
C LEU A 85 -15.43 -4.50 2.73
N PHE A 86 -14.81 -5.31 1.86
CA PHE A 86 -13.47 -5.80 2.14
C PHE A 86 -12.38 -4.71 2.03
N PRO A 87 -12.41 -3.80 1.05
CA PRO A 87 -11.45 -2.69 1.01
C PRO A 87 -11.63 -1.68 2.14
N LEU A 88 -12.83 -1.63 2.75
CA LEU A 88 -13.20 -0.58 3.71
C LEU A 88 -12.21 -0.45 4.86
N ALA A 89 -11.78 -1.57 5.45
CA ALA A 89 -10.85 -1.54 6.58
C ALA A 89 -9.49 -0.94 6.20
N GLY A 90 -8.97 -1.27 5.02
CA GLY A 90 -7.72 -0.71 4.49
C GLY A 90 -7.84 0.77 4.11
N VAL A 91 -9.01 1.21 3.62
CA VAL A 91 -9.31 2.61 3.32
C VAL A 91 -9.39 3.42 4.62
N VAL A 92 -10.12 2.94 5.63
CA VAL A 92 -10.20 3.59 6.94
C VAL A 92 -8.81 3.75 7.54
N GLU A 93 -7.99 2.69 7.55
CA GLU A 93 -6.62 2.79 8.07
C GLU A 93 -5.75 3.77 7.28
N PHE A 94 -5.87 3.77 5.95
CA PHE A 94 -5.17 4.73 5.09
C PHE A 94 -5.53 6.17 5.42
N VAL A 95 -6.82 6.48 5.57
CA VAL A 95 -7.28 7.82 5.90
C VAL A 95 -6.78 8.24 7.28
N LEU A 96 -6.91 7.36 8.29
CA LEU A 96 -6.45 7.65 9.64
C LEU A 96 -4.94 7.88 9.72
N ASP A 97 -4.15 7.11 8.96
CA ASP A 97 -2.69 7.25 8.89
C ASP A 97 -2.30 8.58 8.22
N ASN A 98 -2.94 8.95 7.10
CA ASN A 98 -2.71 10.25 6.44
C ASN A 98 -3.13 11.44 7.30
N LEU A 99 -4.21 11.29 8.07
CA LEU A 99 -4.62 12.26 9.09
C LEU A 99 -3.74 12.19 10.35
N ARG A 100 -2.68 11.39 10.39
CA ARG A 100 -1.79 11.19 11.57
C ARG A 100 -2.57 10.96 12.88
N LEU A 101 -3.70 10.28 12.80
CA LEU A 101 -4.55 9.93 13.96
C LEU A 101 -4.17 8.58 14.56
N VAL A 102 -3.46 7.75 13.79
CA VAL A 102 -2.93 6.46 14.22
C VAL A 102 -1.42 6.43 13.96
N ARG A 103 -0.68 5.70 14.79
CA ARG A 103 0.74 5.45 14.55
C ARG A 103 0.90 4.37 13.48
N TYR A 104 1.84 4.55 12.58
CA TYR A 104 2.18 3.56 11.57
C TYR A 104 2.51 2.20 12.22
N SER A 105 2.01 1.12 11.62
CA SER A 105 2.32 -0.26 11.98
C SER A 105 2.32 -1.13 10.73
N PRO A 106 3.46 -1.74 10.34
CA PRO A 106 3.56 -2.51 9.11
C PRO A 106 2.63 -3.73 9.11
N VAL A 107 2.54 -4.43 10.25
CA VAL A 107 1.70 -5.63 10.38
C VAL A 107 0.22 -5.29 10.23
N ARG A 108 -0.24 -4.24 10.90
CA ARG A 108 -1.62 -3.77 10.78
C ARG A 108 -1.94 -3.34 9.35
N GLN A 109 -1.03 -2.59 8.73
CA GLN A 109 -1.20 -2.11 7.35
C GLN A 109 -1.35 -3.28 6.37
N MET A 110 -0.51 -4.31 6.48
CA MET A 110 -0.59 -5.51 5.64
C MET A 110 -1.88 -6.29 5.90
N ALA A 111 -2.21 -6.54 7.18
CA ALA A 111 -3.39 -7.31 7.57
C ALA A 111 -4.70 -6.67 7.08
N LEU A 112 -4.83 -5.34 7.23
CA LEU A 112 -6.03 -4.62 6.81
C LEU A 112 -6.11 -4.41 5.28
N SER A 113 -4.99 -4.60 4.56
CA SER A 113 -4.97 -4.54 3.09
C SER A 113 -5.37 -5.87 2.45
N ALA A 114 -5.17 -7.01 3.13
CA ALA A 114 -5.41 -8.34 2.57
C ALA A 114 -6.87 -8.58 2.11
N PRO A 115 -7.92 -8.18 2.87
CA PRO A 115 -9.29 -8.30 2.38
C PRO A 115 -9.52 -7.46 1.11
N GLY A 116 -9.03 -6.22 1.11
CA GLY A 116 -9.09 -5.35 -0.08
C GLY A 116 -8.40 -5.98 -1.29
N ALA A 117 -7.30 -6.70 -1.09
CA ALA A 117 -6.61 -7.41 -2.15
C ALA A 117 -7.42 -8.57 -2.74
N PHE A 118 -8.10 -9.33 -1.89
CA PHE A 118 -9.03 -10.36 -2.31
C PHE A 118 -10.17 -9.76 -3.16
N ALA A 119 -10.78 -8.68 -2.69
CA ALA A 119 -11.80 -7.96 -3.45
C ALA A 119 -11.28 -7.41 -4.79
N ALA A 120 -10.05 -6.90 -4.83
CA ALA A 120 -9.42 -6.46 -6.07
C ALA A 120 -9.30 -7.61 -7.10
N GLY A 121 -8.98 -8.83 -6.65
CA GLY A 121 -8.96 -10.01 -7.51
C GLY A 121 -10.31 -10.30 -8.18
N ILE A 122 -11.39 -10.26 -7.40
CA ILE A 122 -12.77 -10.40 -7.94
C ILE A 122 -13.09 -9.25 -8.89
N GLY A 123 -12.72 -8.02 -8.52
CA GLY A 123 -12.89 -6.84 -9.35
C GLY A 123 -12.18 -6.96 -10.70
N TYR A 124 -10.97 -7.53 -10.74
CA TYR A 124 -10.26 -7.80 -11.99
C TYR A 124 -11.00 -8.80 -12.87
N VAL A 125 -11.53 -9.88 -12.32
CA VAL A 125 -12.32 -10.86 -13.10
C VAL A 125 -13.53 -10.17 -13.72
N ARG A 126 -14.28 -9.38 -12.94
CA ARG A 126 -15.41 -8.59 -13.44
C ARG A 126 -15.00 -7.57 -14.50
N TYR A 127 -13.86 -6.91 -14.32
CA TYR A 127 -13.32 -5.95 -15.29
C TYR A 127 -12.92 -6.62 -16.61
N LEU A 128 -12.34 -7.82 -16.55
CA LEU A 128 -11.97 -8.58 -17.74
C LEU A 128 -13.21 -9.07 -18.50
N ASP A 129 -14.29 -9.41 -17.80
CA ASP A 129 -15.58 -9.78 -18.41
C ASP A 129 -16.32 -8.55 -18.97
N LYS A 130 -16.43 -7.49 -18.17
CA LYS A 130 -17.06 -6.22 -18.53
C LYS A 130 -16.21 -5.04 -18.05
N THR A 131 -15.42 -4.49 -18.96
CA THR A 131 -14.48 -3.39 -18.68
C THR A 131 -15.13 -2.18 -18.03
N LEU A 132 -16.38 -1.86 -18.39
CA LEU A 132 -17.16 -0.76 -17.81
C LEU A 132 -18.18 -1.26 -16.78
N ASP A 133 -17.83 -2.29 -16.00
CA ASP A 133 -18.70 -2.78 -14.93
C ASP A 133 -18.99 -1.67 -13.91
N PRO A 134 -20.25 -1.24 -13.76
CA PRO A 134 -20.58 -0.08 -12.94
C PRO A 134 -20.32 -0.32 -11.46
N LEU A 135 -20.40 -1.57 -10.98
CA LEU A 135 -20.12 -1.88 -9.58
C LEU A 135 -18.64 -1.67 -9.27
N VAL A 136 -17.75 -2.21 -10.13
CA VAL A 136 -16.29 -2.03 -9.98
C VAL A 136 -15.93 -0.55 -10.00
N TRP A 137 -16.39 0.19 -11.01
CA TRP A 137 -16.06 1.61 -11.15
C TRP A 137 -16.67 2.49 -10.06
N SER A 138 -17.85 2.14 -9.53
CA SER A 138 -18.44 2.87 -8.41
C SER A 138 -17.59 2.74 -7.14
N VAL A 139 -17.15 1.51 -6.82
CA VAL A 139 -16.28 1.24 -5.67
C VAL A 139 -14.95 1.97 -5.81
N VAL A 140 -14.31 1.84 -6.99
CA VAL A 140 -13.04 2.53 -7.30
C VAL A 140 -13.20 4.03 -7.16
N GLY A 141 -14.25 4.62 -7.75
CA GLY A 141 -14.51 6.05 -7.71
C GLY A 141 -14.71 6.57 -6.29
N VAL A 142 -15.54 5.91 -5.49
CA VAL A 142 -15.83 6.30 -4.11
C VAL A 142 -14.59 6.19 -3.23
N TYR A 143 -13.91 5.04 -3.23
CA TYR A 143 -12.73 4.87 -2.37
C TYR A 143 -11.53 5.69 -2.80
N THR A 144 -11.32 5.89 -4.09
CA THR A 144 -10.30 6.84 -4.58
C THR A 144 -10.60 8.24 -4.07
N THR A 145 -11.86 8.70 -4.18
CA THR A 145 -12.27 10.03 -3.69
C THR A 145 -12.01 10.17 -2.19
N VAL A 146 -12.41 9.19 -1.38
CA VAL A 146 -12.19 9.20 0.08
C VAL A 146 -10.69 9.24 0.41
N CYS A 147 -9.87 8.42 -0.24
CA CYS A 147 -8.43 8.39 -0.02
C CYS A 147 -7.76 9.72 -0.39
N VAL A 148 -8.11 10.30 -1.55
CA VAL A 148 -7.59 11.60 -1.99
C VAL A 148 -7.96 12.70 -1.00
N LEU A 149 -9.22 12.74 -0.55
CA LEU A 149 -9.64 13.71 0.48
C LEU A 149 -8.88 13.52 1.80
N GLY A 150 -8.62 12.28 2.21
CA GLY A 150 -7.82 11.98 3.40
C GLY A 150 -6.38 12.52 3.31
N VAL A 151 -5.72 12.31 2.17
CA VAL A 151 -4.37 12.83 1.88
C VAL A 151 -4.36 14.36 1.91
N VAL A 152 -5.28 14.99 1.16
CA VAL A 152 -5.37 16.46 1.07
C VAL A 152 -5.64 17.07 2.43
N ALA A 153 -6.59 16.52 3.20
CA ALA A 153 -6.90 17.00 4.54
C ALA A 153 -5.72 16.84 5.51
N GLY A 154 -5.01 15.71 5.47
CA GLY A 154 -3.80 15.48 6.27
C GLY A 154 -2.69 16.48 5.97
N HIS A 155 -2.48 16.78 4.68
CA HIS A 155 -1.49 17.77 4.24
C HIS A 155 -1.86 19.19 4.67
N LEU A 156 -3.12 19.60 4.47
CA LEU A 156 -3.62 20.91 4.88
C LEU A 156 -3.50 21.12 6.40
N ARG A 157 -3.75 20.08 7.20
CA ARG A 157 -3.60 20.14 8.66
C ARG A 157 -2.14 20.31 9.07
N SER A 158 -1.24 19.60 8.40
CA SER A 158 0.20 19.66 8.69
C SER A 158 0.84 21.02 8.35
N ARG A 159 0.25 21.77 7.40
CA ARG A 159 0.70 23.14 7.06
C ARG A 159 0.22 24.22 8.04
N ARG A 160 -0.77 23.92 8.87
CA ARG A 160 -1.37 24.87 9.83
C ARG A 160 -0.84 24.72 11.25
N ALA A 161 -0.20 23.59 11.55
CA ALA A 161 0.45 23.30 12.83
C ALA A 161 1.90 23.77 12.79
#